data_AF-A0A2R6A8K5-F1
#
_entry.id   AF-A0A2R6A8K5-F1
#
_cell.length_a   1.000
_cell.length_b   1.000
_cell.length_c   1.000
_cell.angle_alpha   90.00
_cell.angle_beta   90.00
_cell.angle_gamma   90.00
#
_symmetry.space_group_name_H-M   'P 1'
#
loop_
_entity.id
_entity.type
_entity.pdbx_description
1 polymer ?
#
loop_
_entity_poly.entity_id
_entity_poly.type
_entity_poly.pdbx_seq_one_letter_code
_entity_poly.pdbx_strand_id
1 'polypeptide(L)'
;MLEIPISKEWWKPFHEFLDEISQLKEVEEVLFFEERSLYESNVFVVVSRESEEITKKVAEVMVRLKSKYPWVSLSPMVLEKNSPLIRTVKNASKEEWHAWKQVAQEVKSELLKIQGVEECVVLEPEEYVWESNVFVVVSRESEEITKKVAEVMVRLKSKYPWVSLSPMVLEKNSVAYTQFVTKGVHPA
;
A
#
# COMPACT_ATOMS: atom_id res chain seq x y z
N MET A 1 21.68 9.69 8.56
CA MET A 1 20.76 9.16 9.57
C MET A 1 19.71 10.23 9.76
N LEU A 2 18.55 10.09 9.12
CA LEU A 2 17.43 11.02 9.30
C LEU A 2 16.62 10.47 10.47
N GLU A 3 16.92 10.96 11.67
CA GLU A 3 16.01 10.82 12.80
C GLU A 3 14.81 11.72 12.51
N ILE A 4 13.76 11.14 11.93
CA ILE A 4 12.46 11.79 11.87
C ILE A 4 11.90 11.65 13.30
N PRO A 5 11.66 12.75 14.04
CA PRO A 5 11.05 12.65 15.36
C PRO A 5 9.59 12.25 15.16
N ILE A 6 9.30 10.94 15.20
CA ILE A 6 7.95 10.41 15.34
C ILE A 6 7.52 10.66 16.79
N SER A 7 7.33 11.94 17.15
CA SER A 7 6.73 12.27 18.44
C SER A 7 6.01 13.62 18.33
N LYS A 8 4.69 13.59 18.54
CA LYS A 8 3.74 14.72 18.63
C LYS A 8 3.38 15.50 17.37
N GLU A 9 4.31 15.79 16.45
CA GLU A 9 3.96 16.60 15.27
C GLU A 9 3.10 15.82 14.26
N TRP A 10 3.34 14.52 14.12
CA TRP A 10 2.59 13.62 13.23
C TRP A 10 1.09 13.49 13.59
N TRP A 11 0.74 13.70 14.85
CA TRP A 11 -0.66 13.64 15.29
C TRP A 11 -1.50 14.81 14.79
N LYS A 12 -0.91 15.98 14.54
CA LYS A 12 -1.63 17.15 14.02
C LYS A 12 -2.31 16.91 12.66
N PRO A 13 -1.58 16.46 11.61
CA PRO A 13 -2.20 16.16 10.31
C PRO A 13 -3.21 15.01 10.39
N PHE A 14 -2.97 14.01 11.25
CA PHE A 14 -3.93 12.93 11.45
C PHE A 14 -5.20 13.40 12.18
N HIS A 15 -5.09 14.27 13.18
CA HIS A 15 -6.26 14.88 13.81
C HIS A 15 -7.05 15.76 12.84
N GLU A 16 -6.38 16.59 12.04
CA GLU A 16 -7.06 17.37 11.00
C GLU A 16 -7.76 16.47 9.97
N PHE A 17 -7.11 15.36 9.56
CA PHE A 17 -7.75 14.34 8.73
C PHE A 17 -9.01 13.78 9.40
N LEU A 18 -8.92 13.35 10.67
CA LEU A 18 -10.05 12.81 11.41
C LEU A 18 -11.19 13.82 11.56
N ASP A 19 -10.87 15.07 11.89
CA ASP A 19 -11.85 16.15 12.08
C ASP A 19 -12.66 16.41 10.81
N GLU A 20 -12.04 16.28 9.63
CA GLU A 20 -12.73 16.47 8.35
C GLU A 20 -13.51 15.20 7.92
N ILE A 21 -12.88 14.04 8.02
CA ILE A 21 -13.44 12.78 7.50
C ILE A 21 -14.58 12.26 8.38
N SER A 22 -14.49 12.41 9.70
CA SER A 22 -15.55 11.99 10.64
C SER A 22 -16.87 12.76 10.49
N GLN A 23 -16.86 13.91 9.81
CA GLN A 23 -18.08 14.68 9.53
C GLN A 23 -18.88 14.12 8.35
N LEU A 24 -18.30 13.19 7.58
CA LEU A 24 -18.92 12.58 6.42
C LEU A 24 -19.89 11.50 6.90
N LYS A 25 -21.17 11.61 6.52
CA LYS A 25 -22.25 10.74 7.02
C LYS A 25 -22.04 9.26 6.68
N GLU A 26 -21.32 9.01 5.60
CA GLU A 26 -21.03 7.69 5.07
C GLU A 26 -19.93 6.97 5.85
N VAL A 27 -19.11 7.73 6.59
CA VAL A 27 -17.99 7.21 7.39
C VAL A 27 -18.53 6.67 8.70
N GLU A 28 -18.29 5.39 8.94
CA GLU A 28 -18.68 4.72 10.17
C GLU A 28 -17.54 4.64 11.18
N GLU A 29 -16.32 4.49 10.69
CA GLU A 29 -15.13 4.26 11.52
C GLU A 29 -13.87 4.67 10.76
N VAL A 30 -12.86 5.16 11.47
CA VAL A 30 -11.51 5.35 10.92
C VAL A 30 -10.55 4.53 11.75
N LEU A 31 -9.82 3.61 11.10
CA LEU A 31 -8.79 2.80 11.74
C LEU A 31 -7.43 3.37 11.37
N PHE A 32 -6.55 3.53 12.36
CA PHE A 32 -5.19 3.98 12.13
C PHE A 32 -4.19 2.98 12.70
N PHE A 33 -3.18 2.67 11.89
CA PHE A 33 -2.10 1.77 12.25
C PHE A 33 -0.76 2.44 12.01
N GLU A 34 -0.15 2.92 13.10
CA GLU A 34 1.13 3.64 13.09
C GLU A 34 2.29 2.77 12.58
N GLU A 35 2.30 1.47 12.92
CA GLU A 35 3.43 0.56 12.68
C GLU A 35 3.03 -0.79 12.07
N ARG A 36 1.89 -0.89 11.38
CA ARG A 36 1.55 -2.11 10.64
C ARG A 36 1.73 -1.87 9.17
N SER A 37 2.97 -2.07 8.75
CA SER A 37 3.42 -2.12 7.36
C SER A 37 2.55 -3.06 6.49
N LEU A 38 1.76 -3.96 7.07
CA LEU A 38 0.81 -4.91 6.45
C LEU A 38 -0.05 -4.45 5.27
N TYR A 39 -0.29 -3.16 5.11
CA TYR A 39 -1.23 -2.65 4.11
C TYR A 39 -0.67 -1.44 3.38
N GLU A 40 -1.13 -1.22 2.14
CA GLU A 40 -0.86 -0.01 1.32
C GLU A 40 -1.26 1.31 1.97
N SER A 41 -1.93 1.21 3.12
CA SER A 41 -2.58 2.27 3.82
C SER A 41 -2.34 2.13 5.32
N ASN A 42 -1.94 3.23 5.95
CA ASN A 42 -1.88 3.35 7.40
C ASN A 42 -3.19 3.86 8.00
N VAL A 43 -4.15 4.29 7.17
CA VAL A 43 -5.44 4.86 7.59
C VAL A 43 -6.58 4.23 6.79
N PHE A 44 -7.45 3.46 7.42
CA PHE A 44 -8.63 2.90 6.76
C PHE A 44 -9.86 3.73 7.10
N VAL A 45 -10.47 4.32 6.09
CA VAL A 45 -11.76 5.02 6.22
C VAL A 45 -12.85 4.01 5.90
N VAL A 46 -13.48 3.48 6.96
CA VAL A 46 -14.54 2.49 6.85
C VAL A 46 -15.86 3.20 6.61
N VAL A 47 -16.51 2.85 5.51
CA VAL A 47 -17.77 3.47 5.06
C VAL A 47 -18.88 2.44 4.96
N SER A 48 -20.12 2.90 5.08
CA SER A 48 -21.31 2.06 4.86
C SER A 48 -21.41 1.53 3.43
N ARG A 49 -21.00 2.34 2.44
CA ARG A 49 -20.92 1.99 1.01
C ARG A 49 -19.84 2.83 0.34
N GLU A 50 -19.03 2.20 -0.50
CA GLU A 50 -17.98 2.89 -1.27
C GLU A 50 -18.63 3.69 -2.41
N SER A 51 -18.19 4.93 -2.57
CA SER A 51 -18.64 5.81 -3.65
C SER A 51 -17.50 6.66 -4.15
N GLU A 52 -17.57 7.07 -5.42
CA GLU A 52 -16.60 8.00 -5.98
C GLU A 52 -16.56 9.33 -5.21
N GLU A 53 -17.71 9.77 -4.67
CA GLU A 53 -17.80 11.00 -3.89
C GLU A 53 -16.97 10.93 -2.60
N ILE A 54 -17.06 9.83 -1.84
CA ILE A 54 -16.28 9.70 -0.60
C ILE A 54 -14.79 9.56 -0.90
N THR A 55 -14.43 8.78 -1.93
CA THR A 55 -13.04 8.62 -2.36
C THR A 55 -12.43 9.95 -2.79
N LYS A 56 -13.20 10.77 -3.53
CA LYS A 56 -12.78 12.11 -3.93
C LYS A 56 -12.60 13.04 -2.73
N LYS A 57 -13.52 13.05 -1.76
CA LYS A 57 -13.40 13.87 -0.55
C LYS A 57 -12.15 13.50 0.26
N VAL A 58 -11.90 12.20 0.44
CA VAL A 58 -10.69 11.69 1.12
C VAL A 58 -9.43 12.16 0.39
N ALA A 59 -9.38 12.04 -0.94
CA ALA A 59 -8.26 12.51 -1.74
C ALA A 59 -8.05 14.04 -1.63
N GLU A 60 -9.12 14.84 -1.64
CA GLU A 60 -9.05 16.30 -1.48
C GLU A 60 -8.49 16.72 -0.13
N VAL A 61 -8.92 16.06 0.97
CA VAL A 61 -8.34 16.25 2.30
C VAL A 61 -6.84 15.94 2.27
N MET A 62 -6.45 14.84 1.62
CA MET A 62 -5.05 14.46 1.52
C MET A 62 -4.18 15.44 0.74
N VAL A 63 -4.67 15.97 -0.37
CA VAL A 63 -3.95 16.99 -1.15
C VAL A 63 -3.72 18.24 -0.30
N ARG A 64 -4.73 18.69 0.47
CA ARG A 64 -4.59 19.83 1.39
C ARG A 64 -3.59 19.55 2.50
N LEU A 65 -3.70 18.39 3.16
CA LEU A 65 -2.79 18.00 4.24
C LEU A 65 -1.36 17.86 3.74
N LYS A 66 -1.13 17.28 2.56
CA LYS A 66 0.22 17.18 1.96
C LYS A 66 0.80 18.55 1.61
N SER A 67 -0.04 19.48 1.16
CA SER A 67 0.37 20.86 0.89
C SER A 67 0.77 21.60 2.17
N LYS A 68 0.03 21.38 3.27
CA LYS A 68 0.29 21.99 4.58
C LYS A 68 1.41 21.31 5.36
N TYR A 69 1.56 20.00 5.18
CA TYR A 69 2.49 19.12 5.88
C TYR A 69 3.23 18.20 4.88
N PRO A 70 4.21 18.72 4.10
CA PRO A 70 4.88 17.95 3.05
C PRO A 70 5.59 16.68 3.55
N TRP A 71 6.02 16.67 4.81
CA TRP A 71 6.73 15.58 5.48
C TRP A 71 5.81 14.43 5.94
N VAL A 72 4.50 14.59 5.87
CA VAL A 72 3.53 13.58 6.31
C VAL A 72 3.35 12.49 5.26
N SER A 73 3.32 11.23 5.72
CA SER A 73 3.00 10.05 4.92
C SER A 73 1.73 9.39 5.46
N LEU A 74 0.58 10.01 5.18
CA LEU A 74 -0.74 9.42 5.39
C LEU A 74 -1.18 8.86 4.03
N SER A 75 -1.56 7.59 3.99
CA SER A 75 -2.09 6.94 2.80
C SER A 75 -3.45 6.36 3.18
N PRO A 76 -4.56 7.11 3.05
CA PRO A 76 -5.86 6.58 3.42
C PRO A 76 -6.46 5.68 2.35
N MET A 77 -7.05 4.56 2.76
CA MET A 77 -7.82 3.65 1.91
C MET A 77 -9.27 3.64 2.36
N VAL A 78 -10.19 3.90 1.43
CA VAL A 78 -11.62 3.78 1.68
C VAL A 78 -12.03 2.32 1.54
N LEU A 79 -12.73 1.79 2.53
CA LEU A 79 -13.21 0.42 2.52
C LEU A 79 -14.68 0.37 2.96
N GLU A 80 -15.49 -0.43 2.26
CA GLU A 80 -16.82 -0.77 2.78
C GLU A 80 -16.72 -1.57 4.08
N LYS A 81 -17.64 -1.36 5.01
CA LYS A 81 -17.71 -2.05 6.32
C LYS A 81 -17.60 -3.57 6.25
N ASN A 82 -18.13 -4.15 5.17
CA ASN A 82 -18.13 -5.60 4.96
C ASN A 82 -16.92 -6.08 4.13
N SER A 83 -15.96 -5.21 3.88
CA SER A 83 -14.74 -5.56 3.15
C SER A 83 -13.98 -6.66 3.90
N PRO A 84 -13.57 -7.74 3.21
CA PRO A 84 -12.77 -8.80 3.83
C PRO A 84 -11.42 -8.27 4.36
N LEU A 85 -10.95 -7.13 3.87
CA LEU A 85 -9.75 -6.47 4.39
C LEU A 85 -9.93 -6.02 5.84
N ILE A 86 -11.10 -5.50 6.22
CA ILE A 86 -11.34 -4.99 7.58
C ILE A 86 -11.17 -6.10 8.61
N ARG A 87 -11.65 -7.32 8.31
CA ARG A 87 -11.46 -8.47 9.20
C ARG A 87 -9.98 -8.77 9.41
N THR A 88 -9.19 -8.73 8.34
CA THR A 88 -7.74 -8.98 8.38
C THR A 88 -7.04 -7.89 9.17
N VAL A 89 -7.35 -6.62 8.86
CA VAL A 89 -6.81 -5.42 9.52
C VAL A 89 -7.04 -5.46 11.03
N LYS A 90 -8.24 -5.87 11.47
CA LYS A 90 -8.60 -5.95 12.90
C LYS A 90 -8.05 -7.20 13.61
N ASN A 91 -7.90 -8.31 12.91
CA ASN A 91 -7.58 -9.61 13.53
C ASN A 91 -6.17 -10.11 13.29
N ALA A 92 -5.31 -9.39 12.56
CA ALA A 92 -3.96 -9.82 12.21
C ALA A 92 -3.22 -10.43 13.41
N SER A 93 -3.22 -11.77 13.45
CA SER A 93 -2.47 -12.64 14.35
C SER A 93 -1.34 -13.27 13.55
N LYS A 94 -0.32 -13.78 14.25
CA LYS A 94 0.85 -14.43 13.63
C LYS A 94 0.50 -15.62 12.73
N GLU A 95 -0.71 -16.19 12.81
CA GLU A 95 -1.12 -17.32 11.97
C GLU A 95 -1.39 -16.94 10.50
N GLU A 96 -1.72 -15.67 10.22
CA GLU A 96 -1.92 -15.18 8.83
C GLU A 96 -0.59 -15.01 8.06
N TRP A 97 0.57 -15.03 8.73
CA TRP A 97 1.89 -14.93 8.08
C TRP A 97 2.19 -16.08 7.12
N HIS A 98 1.75 -17.30 7.46
CA HIS A 98 1.95 -18.46 6.58
C HIS A 98 1.17 -18.33 5.28
N ALA A 99 -0.06 -17.80 5.35
CA ALA A 99 -0.85 -17.52 4.16
C ALA A 99 -0.21 -16.41 3.31
N TRP A 100 0.35 -15.39 3.96
CA TRP A 100 1.03 -14.31 3.25
C TRP A 100 2.28 -14.79 2.48
N LYS A 101 3.11 -15.65 3.08
CA LYS A 101 4.28 -16.23 2.39
C LYS A 101 3.91 -17.00 1.13
N GLN A 102 2.82 -17.76 1.19
CA GLN A 102 2.30 -18.46 0.01
C GLN A 102 1.82 -17.47 -1.07
N VAL A 103 1.11 -16.41 -0.67
CA VAL A 103 0.68 -15.35 -1.60
C VAL A 103 1.88 -14.67 -2.26
N ALA A 104 2.90 -14.29 -1.49
CA ALA A 104 4.11 -13.65 -2.02
C ALA A 104 4.85 -14.54 -3.03
N GLN A 105 4.95 -15.84 -2.76
CA GLN A 105 5.52 -16.80 -3.70
C GLN A 105 4.70 -16.90 -5.00
N GLU A 106 3.37 -16.91 -4.88
CA GLU A 106 2.50 -16.95 -6.06
C GLU A 106 2.56 -15.65 -6.87
N VAL A 107 2.55 -14.49 -6.21
CA VAL A 107 2.74 -13.16 -6.85
C VAL A 107 4.04 -13.16 -7.66
N LYS A 108 5.16 -13.58 -7.02
CA LYS A 108 6.46 -13.68 -7.67
C LYS A 108 6.43 -14.62 -8.88
N SER A 109 5.82 -15.78 -8.72
CA SER A 109 5.69 -16.79 -9.79
C SER A 109 4.89 -16.28 -10.99
N GLU A 110 3.74 -15.64 -10.75
CA GLU A 110 2.89 -15.11 -11.83
C GLU A 110 3.55 -13.95 -12.57
N LEU A 111 4.20 -13.03 -11.86
CA LEU A 111 4.86 -11.88 -12.48
C LEU A 111 6.10 -12.27 -13.29
N LEU A 112 6.88 -13.24 -12.83
CA LEU A 112 8.05 -13.74 -13.57
C LEU A 112 7.69 -14.46 -14.88
N LYS A 113 6.41 -14.82 -15.09
CA LYS A 113 5.93 -15.35 -16.38
C LYS A 113 5.77 -14.26 -17.46
N ILE A 114 5.76 -12.98 -17.07
CA ILE A 114 5.64 -11.87 -18.01
C ILE A 114 6.98 -11.70 -18.74
N GLN A 115 6.96 -11.85 -20.06
CA GLN A 115 8.14 -11.60 -20.89
C GLN A 115 8.65 -10.16 -20.68
N GLY A 116 9.93 -10.03 -20.36
CA GLY A 116 10.58 -8.73 -20.09
C GLY A 116 10.76 -8.40 -18.60
N VAL A 117 10.11 -9.15 -17.70
CA VAL A 117 10.39 -9.10 -16.26
C VAL A 117 11.62 -9.95 -15.97
N GLU A 118 12.63 -9.35 -15.34
CA GLU A 118 13.88 -10.00 -14.98
C GLU A 118 13.89 -10.49 -13.54
N GLU A 119 13.30 -9.69 -12.65
CA GLU A 119 13.28 -9.96 -11.22
C GLU A 119 11.96 -9.45 -10.63
N CYS A 120 11.47 -10.16 -9.62
CA CYS A 120 10.33 -9.72 -8.84
C CYS A 120 10.66 -9.87 -7.36
N VAL A 121 10.54 -8.76 -6.65
CA VAL A 121 10.79 -8.66 -5.20
C VAL A 121 9.46 -8.36 -4.52
N VAL A 122 9.06 -9.23 -3.61
CA VAL A 122 7.84 -9.07 -2.82
C VAL A 122 8.26 -8.91 -1.36
N LEU A 123 8.01 -7.75 -0.78
CA LEU A 123 8.43 -7.42 0.59
C LEU A 123 7.50 -8.04 1.60
N GLU A 124 8.07 -8.68 2.61
CA GLU A 124 7.31 -9.19 3.74
C GLU A 124 6.60 -8.06 4.47
N PRO A 125 5.50 -8.36 5.19
CA PRO A 125 4.66 -7.31 5.68
C PRO A 125 5.26 -6.36 6.71
N GLU A 126 6.46 -6.65 7.19
CA GLU A 126 7.23 -5.86 8.15
C GLU A 126 8.22 -4.90 7.46
N GLU A 127 8.48 -5.09 6.16
CA GLU A 127 9.60 -4.47 5.44
C GLU A 127 9.15 -3.42 4.39
N TYR A 128 7.87 -3.05 4.32
CA TYR A 128 7.36 -2.16 3.27
C TYR A 128 8.11 -0.83 3.18
N VAL A 129 8.46 -0.45 1.96
CA VAL A 129 9.15 0.80 1.63
C VAL A 129 8.27 1.58 0.66
N TRP A 130 7.88 2.82 1.03
CA TRP A 130 7.24 3.78 0.13
C TRP A 130 6.00 3.24 -0.62
N GLU A 131 5.02 2.70 0.11
CA GLU A 131 3.67 2.39 -0.42
C GLU A 131 3.62 1.26 -1.47
N SER A 132 4.72 0.52 -1.66
CA SER A 132 4.79 -0.66 -2.54
C SER A 132 5.39 -1.85 -1.80
N ASN A 133 4.76 -3.02 -1.94
CA ASN A 133 5.34 -4.32 -1.55
C ASN A 133 5.80 -5.15 -2.74
N VAL A 134 5.47 -4.80 -3.97
CA VAL A 134 5.79 -5.64 -5.12
C VAL A 134 6.61 -4.84 -6.11
N PHE A 135 7.91 -5.09 -6.17
CA PHE A 135 8.81 -4.48 -7.16
C PHE A 135 9.01 -5.43 -8.34
N VAL A 136 8.58 -4.99 -9.52
CA VAL A 136 8.72 -5.72 -10.77
C VAL A 136 9.85 -5.09 -11.57
N VAL A 137 11.00 -5.75 -11.60
CA VAL A 137 12.21 -5.24 -12.23
C VAL A 137 12.27 -5.73 -13.67
N VAL A 138 12.39 -4.78 -14.60
CA VAL A 138 12.39 -5.03 -16.05
C VAL A 138 13.64 -4.42 -16.69
N SER A 139 14.02 -4.93 -17.86
CA SER A 139 15.14 -4.38 -18.65
C SER A 139 14.88 -2.96 -19.14
N ARG A 140 13.63 -2.70 -19.53
CA ARG A 140 13.12 -1.42 -20.01
C ARG A 140 11.63 -1.34 -19.72
N GLU A 141 11.18 -0.22 -19.19
CA GLU A 141 9.77 0.02 -18.90
C GLU A 141 9.00 0.18 -20.21
N SER A 142 7.85 -0.47 -20.28
CA SER A 142 6.93 -0.33 -21.40
C SER A 142 5.49 -0.40 -20.93
N GLU A 143 4.61 0.32 -21.62
CA GLU A 143 3.18 0.31 -21.34
C GLU A 143 2.59 -1.10 -21.42
N GLU A 144 3.12 -1.95 -22.32
CA GLU A 144 2.71 -3.35 -22.45
C GLU A 144 3.03 -4.16 -21.18
N ILE A 145 4.24 -3.99 -20.61
CA ILE A 145 4.64 -4.66 -19.37
C ILE A 145 3.77 -4.17 -18.21
N THR A 146 3.61 -2.84 -18.06
CA THR A 146 2.79 -2.24 -17.00
C THR A 146 1.35 -2.76 -17.07
N LYS A 147 0.78 -2.89 -18.27
CA LYS A 147 -0.55 -3.46 -18.46
C LYS A 147 -0.63 -4.93 -18.05
N LYS A 148 0.34 -5.76 -18.45
CA LYS A 148 0.38 -7.19 -18.06
C LYS A 148 0.53 -7.36 -16.54
N VAL A 149 1.33 -6.52 -15.89
CA VAL A 149 1.48 -6.49 -14.43
C VAL A 149 0.14 -6.16 -13.77
N ALA A 150 -0.55 -5.11 -14.24
CA ALA A 150 -1.87 -4.74 -13.73
C ALA A 150 -2.90 -5.87 -13.90
N GLU A 151 -2.91 -6.56 -15.05
CA GLU A 151 -3.80 -7.71 -15.28
C GLU A 151 -3.52 -8.86 -14.31
N VAL A 152 -2.25 -9.18 -14.02
CA VAL A 152 -1.86 -10.16 -13.00
C VAL A 152 -2.37 -9.73 -11.63
N MET A 153 -2.21 -8.46 -11.27
CA MET A 153 -2.62 -7.93 -9.97
C MET A 153 -4.13 -7.95 -9.76
N VAL A 154 -4.92 -7.62 -10.79
CA VAL A 154 -6.38 -7.73 -10.72
C VAL A 154 -6.82 -9.17 -10.48
N ARG A 155 -6.20 -10.15 -11.17
CA ARG A 155 -6.49 -11.57 -10.95
C ARG A 155 -6.11 -12.02 -9.55
N LEU A 156 -4.91 -11.66 -9.08
CA LEU A 156 -4.44 -12.00 -7.74
C LEU A 156 -5.29 -11.34 -6.65
N LYS A 157 -5.71 -10.09 -6.83
CA LYS A 157 -6.64 -9.40 -5.91
C LYS A 157 -7.99 -10.09 -5.85
N SER A 158 -8.49 -10.60 -6.97
CA SER A 158 -9.74 -11.37 -7.01
C SER A 158 -9.62 -12.70 -6.27
N LYS A 159 -8.45 -13.36 -6.35
CA LYS A 159 -8.15 -14.61 -5.63
C LYS A 159 -7.88 -14.37 -4.14
N TYR A 160 -7.22 -13.27 -3.80
CA TYR A 160 -6.78 -12.88 -2.46
C TYR A 160 -7.32 -11.50 -2.09
N PRO A 161 -8.65 -11.35 -1.92
CA PRO A 161 -9.27 -10.04 -1.66
C PRO A 161 -8.83 -9.43 -0.32
N TRP A 162 -8.32 -10.26 0.58
CA TRP A 162 -7.80 -9.90 1.90
C TRP A 162 -6.33 -9.45 1.91
N VAL A 163 -5.62 -9.52 0.78
CA VAL A 163 -4.23 -9.05 0.66
C VAL A 163 -4.19 -7.70 -0.04
N SER A 164 -3.33 -6.81 0.45
CA SER A 164 -2.93 -5.58 -0.25
C SER A 164 -1.69 -5.87 -1.11
N LEU A 165 -1.77 -5.61 -2.41
CA LEU A 165 -0.67 -5.80 -3.36
C LEU A 165 -0.54 -4.52 -4.19
N SER A 166 0.54 -3.78 -3.97
CA SER A 166 0.88 -2.57 -4.71
C SER A 166 2.11 -2.82 -5.56
N PRO A 167 1.93 -2.99 -6.89
CA PRO A 167 3.03 -3.16 -7.82
C PRO A 167 3.71 -1.84 -8.17
N MET A 168 5.04 -1.86 -8.23
CA MET A 168 5.86 -0.82 -8.83
C MET A 168 6.78 -1.45 -9.88
N VAL A 169 6.63 -1.02 -11.13
CA VAL A 169 7.52 -1.44 -12.23
C VAL A 169 8.76 -0.56 -12.21
N LEU A 170 9.94 -1.18 -12.23
CA LEU A 170 11.22 -0.49 -12.15
C LEU A 170 12.15 -0.94 -13.27
N GLU A 171 12.79 0.00 -13.96
CA GLU A 171 13.90 -0.35 -14.84
C GLU A 171 15.12 -0.78 -14.00
N LYS A 172 15.78 -1.84 -14.46
CA LYS A 172 17.01 -2.36 -13.85
C LYS A 172 18.09 -1.29 -13.86
N ASN A 173 18.79 -1.16 -12.73
CA ASN A 173 19.82 -0.14 -12.50
C ASN A 173 19.32 1.32 -12.48
N SER A 174 18.00 1.55 -12.49
CA SER A 174 17.47 2.89 -12.19
C SER A 174 17.84 3.32 -10.78
N VAL A 175 17.75 4.63 -10.51
CA VAL A 175 17.93 5.19 -9.16
C VAL A 175 16.95 4.55 -8.18
N ALA A 176 15.69 4.37 -8.60
CA ALA A 176 14.65 3.72 -7.82
C ALA A 176 14.96 2.23 -7.55
N TYR A 177 15.42 1.47 -8.55
CA TYR A 177 15.89 0.09 -8.33
C TYR A 177 17.01 0.03 -7.28
N THR A 178 18.00 0.90 -7.41
CA THR A 178 19.12 0.93 -6.45
C THR A 178 18.64 1.27 -5.05
N GLN A 179 17.78 2.28 -4.92
CA GLN A 179 17.29 2.76 -3.64
C GLN A 179 16.37 1.76 -2.94
N PHE A 180 15.42 1.16 -3.67
CA PHE A 180 14.40 0.32 -3.09
C PHE A 180 14.81 -1.14 -3.04
N VAL A 181 15.36 -1.69 -4.12
CA VAL A 181 15.69 -3.12 -4.20
C VAL A 181 17.07 -3.39 -3.59
N THR A 182 18.11 -2.70 -4.06
CA THR A 182 19.48 -3.03 -3.64
C THR A 182 19.83 -2.53 -2.24
N LYS A 183 19.33 -1.35 -1.83
CA LYS A 183 19.61 -0.77 -0.51
C LYS A 183 18.51 -1.02 0.52
N GLY A 184 17.26 -1.16 0.07
CA GLY A 184 16.09 -1.33 0.93
C GLY A 184 15.81 -2.76 1.37
N VAL A 185 16.07 -3.75 0.49
CA VAL A 185 15.74 -5.17 0.75
C VAL A 185 16.98 -6.02 1.05
N HIS A 186 18.12 -5.62 0.51
CA HIS A 186 19.40 -6.31 0.70
C HIS A 186 20.44 -5.35 1.28
N PRO A 187 20.30 -4.90 2.55
CA PRO A 187 21.34 -4.11 3.17
C PRO A 187 22.65 -4.91 3.15
N ALA A 188 23.69 -4.29 2.59
CA ALA A 188 25.03 -4.86 2.48
C ALA A 188 25.63 -5.27 3.83
#